data_AF-A0A318TZ25-F1
#
_entry.id   AF-A0A318TZ25-F1
#
_cell.length_a   1.000
_cell.length_b   1.000
_cell.length_c   1.000
_cell.angle_alpha   90.00
_cell.angle_beta   90.00
_cell.angle_gamma   90.00
#
_symmetry.space_group_name_H-M   'P 1'
#
loop_
_entity.id
_entity.type
_entity.pdbx_description
1 polymer ?
#
loop_
_entity_poly.entity_id
_entity_poly.type
_entity_poly.pdbx_seq_one_letter_code
_entity_poly.pdbx_strand_id
1 'polypeptide(L)' 'MLRPALLLPLALAACSAASGADFPKLMPTDTLLVEEPLSPSPAPGLEARADALRARAAALRSATP' A
#
# COMPACT_ATOMS: atom_id res chain seq x y z
N MET A 1 -12.30 42.60 -20.22
CA MET A 1 -12.87 41.24 -20.24
C MET A 1 -11.71 40.25 -20.20
N LEU A 2 -11.49 39.58 -19.07
CA LEU A 2 -10.38 38.64 -18.89
C LEU A 2 -10.72 37.35 -19.65
N ARG A 3 -9.94 36.99 -20.67
CA ARG A 3 -10.18 35.79 -21.49
C ARG A 3 -9.76 34.54 -20.69
N PRO A 4 -10.70 33.67 -20.28
CA PRO A 4 -10.40 32.48 -19.46
C PRO A 4 -9.54 31.44 -20.20
N ALA A 5 -9.41 31.55 -21.53
CA ALA A 5 -8.60 30.65 -22.36
C ALA A 5 -7.09 30.68 -22.03
N LEU A 6 -6.59 31.74 -21.39
CA LEU A 6 -5.19 31.83 -20.95
C LEU A 6 -4.92 31.11 -19.61
N LEU A 7 -5.96 30.71 -18.87
CA LEU A 7 -5.79 30.04 -17.58
C LEU A 7 -5.47 28.54 -17.74
N LEU A 8 -5.93 27.92 -18.84
CA LEU A 8 -5.69 26.51 -19.13
C LEU A 8 -4.20 26.17 -19.30
N PRO A 9 -3.42 26.88 -20.16
CA PRO A 9 -1.99 26.58 -20.30
C PRO A 9 -1.20 26.88 -19.02
N LEU A 10 -1.63 27.85 -18.20
CA LEU A 10 -1.00 28.16 -16.92
C LEU A 10 -1.21 27.04 -15.88
N ALA A 11 -2.41 26.45 -15.85
CA ALA A 11 -2.73 25.31 -14.99
C ALA A 11 -1.97 24.04 -15.40
N LEU A 12 -1.82 23.80 -16.71
CA LEU A 12 -1.05 22.64 -17.20
C LEU A 12 0.45 22.79 -16.94
N ALA A 13 1.02 24.00 -17.02
CA ALA A 13 2.42 24.26 -16.72
C ALA A 13 2.77 24.03 -15.23
N ALA A 14 1.81 24.28 -14.32
CA ALA A 14 1.97 23.99 -12.89
C ALA A 14 2.02 22.48 -12.59
N CYS A 15 1.35 21.65 -13.38
CA CYS A 15 1.42 20.19 -13.24
C CYS A 15 2.72 19.60 -13.81
N SER A 16 3.34 20.23 -14.83
CA SER A 16 4.62 19.79 -15.38
C SER A 16 5.84 20.26 -14.58
N ALA A 17 5.66 21.20 -13.64
CA ALA A 17 6.73 21.78 -12.84
C ALA A 17 7.19 20.90 -11.66
N ALA A 18 6.79 19.61 -11.61
CA ALA A 18 7.44 18.62 -10.76
C ALA A 18 8.77 18.14 -11.37
N SER A 19 9.55 19.04 -11.96
CA SER A 19 10.95 18.79 -12.31
C SER A 19 11.76 18.80 -11.01
N GLY A 20 11.86 17.64 -10.37
CA GLY A 20 12.58 17.48 -9.11
C GLY A 20 11.74 16.97 -7.95
N ALA A 21 10.58 16.35 -8.21
CA ALA A 21 10.04 15.42 -7.23
C ALA A 21 11.03 14.24 -7.16
N ASP A 22 12.03 14.35 -6.28
CA ASP A 22 12.90 13.26 -5.90
C ASP A 22 11.97 12.12 -5.46
N PHE A 23 11.79 11.16 -6.37
CA PHE A 23 11.07 9.95 -6.02
C PHE A 23 11.82 9.32 -4.86
N PRO A 24 11.12 8.88 -3.80
CA PRO A 24 11.79 8.22 -2.70
C PRO A 24 12.58 7.05 -3.26
N LYS A 25 13.85 6.94 -2.85
CA LYS A 25 14.69 5.81 -3.25
C LYS A 25 13.95 4.52 -2.90
N LEU A 26 13.73 3.68 -3.91
CA LEU A 26 13.13 2.37 -3.70
C LEU A 26 14.02 1.58 -2.73
N MET A 27 13.40 0.97 -1.73
CA MET A 27 14.11 0.07 -0.82
C MET A 27 14.64 -1.13 -1.63
N PRO A 28 15.91 -1.51 -1.49
CA PRO A 28 16.43 -2.71 -2.14
C PRO A 28 15.59 -3.94 -1.79
N THR A 29 15.36 -4.82 -2.76
CA THR A 29 14.54 -6.02 -2.53
C THR A 29 15.10 -6.88 -1.40
N ASP A 30 16.43 -6.94 -1.29
CA ASP A 30 17.13 -7.72 -0.27
C ASP A 30 16.85 -7.23 1.16
N THR A 31 16.47 -5.96 1.35
CA THR A 31 16.09 -5.43 2.67
C THR A 31 14.62 -5.69 3.02
N LEU A 32 13.77 -5.97 2.03
CA LEU A 32 12.37 -6.36 2.26
C LEU A 32 12.24 -7.85 2.62
N LEU A 33 13.17 -8.67 2.15
CA LEU A 33 13.14 -10.12 2.31
C LEU A 33 13.81 -10.62 3.61
N VAL A 34 14.21 -9.69 4.48
CA VAL A 34 14.75 -10.07 5.80
C VAL A 34 13.58 -10.58 6.65
N GLU A 35 13.49 -11.90 6.81
CA GLU A 35 12.58 -12.56 7.74
C GLU A 35 13.11 -12.40 9.18
N GLU A 36 13.06 -11.17 9.70
CA GLU A 36 13.34 -10.94 11.12
C GLU A 36 12.03 -10.95 11.91
N PRO A 37 11.92 -11.75 12.99
CA PRO A 37 10.76 -11.74 13.85
C PRO A 37 10.53 -10.33 14.40
N LEU A 38 9.38 -9.75 14.09
CA LEU A 38 9.01 -8.44 14.62
C LEU A 38 8.86 -8.54 16.15
N SER A 39 9.56 -7.67 16.87
CA SER A 39 9.47 -7.55 18.33
C SER A 39 8.95 -6.17 18.72
N PRO A 40 7.84 -6.05 19.45
CA PRO A 40 6.99 -7.17 19.91
C PRO A 40 6.24 -7.81 18.74
N SER A 41 5.89 -9.09 18.90
CA SER A 41 5.06 -9.82 17.93
C SER A 41 3.84 -8.97 17.56
N PRO A 42 3.50 -8.84 16.25
CA PRO A 42 2.47 -7.94 15.78
C PRO A 42 1.10 -8.40 16.29
N ALA A 43 0.77 -7.92 17.49
CA ALA A 43 -0.49 -7.93 18.21
C ALA A 43 -1.19 -9.32 18.38
N PRO A 44 -1.50 -9.74 19.63
CA PRO A 44 -2.35 -10.92 19.91
C PRO A 44 -3.68 -10.97 19.13
N GLY A 45 -4.19 -9.81 18.71
CA GLY A 45 -5.39 -9.71 17.87
C GLY A 45 -5.23 -10.30 16.46
N LEU A 46 -4.01 -10.35 15.90
CA LEU A 46 -3.77 -10.98 14.59
C LEU A 46 -3.76 -12.50 14.69
N GLU A 47 -3.19 -13.05 15.76
CA GLU A 47 -3.21 -14.49 16.03
C GLU A 47 -4.65 -15.00 16.16
N ALA A 48 -5.48 -14.31 16.96
CA ALA A 48 -6.91 -14.64 17.11
C ALA A 48 -7.69 -14.59 15.78
N ARG A 49 -7.38 -13.61 14.91
CA ARG A 49 -7.99 -13.51 13.57
C ARG A 49 -7.53 -14.66 12.66
N ALA A 50 -6.25 -15.02 12.73
CA ALA A 50 -5.72 -16.15 11.97
C ALA A 50 -6.36 -17.46 12.40
N ASP A 51 -6.59 -17.66 13.70
CA ASP A 51 -7.30 -18.83 14.24
C ASP A 51 -8.75 -18.90 13.72
N ALA A 52 -9.49 -17.79 13.80
CA ALA A 52 -10.86 -17.71 13.30
C ALA A 52 -10.95 -18.02 11.78
N LEU A 53 -9.99 -17.51 11.00
CA LEU A 53 -9.93 -17.79 9.56
C LEU A 53 -9.62 -19.26 9.27
N ARG A 54 -8.69 -19.87 10.01
CA ARG A 54 -8.37 -21.31 9.89
C ARG A 54 -9.58 -22.18 10.22
N ALA A 55 -10.33 -21.85 11.29
CA ALA A 55 -11.55 -22.57 11.66
C ALA A 55 -12.62 -22.47 10.55
N ARG A 56 -12.83 -21.28 10.00
CA ARG A 56 -13.77 -21.08 8.87
C ARG A 56 -13.36 -21.88 7.63
N ALA A 57 -12.07 -21.89 7.29
CA ALA A 57 -11.58 -22.65 6.15
C ALA A 57 -11.77 -24.16 6.34
N ALA A 58 -11.58 -24.69 7.55
CA ALA A 58 -11.87 -26.08 7.86
C ALA A 58 -13.36 -26.42 7.68
N ALA A 59 -14.25 -25.55 8.17
CA ALA A 59 -15.69 -25.72 7.99
C ALA A 59 -16.10 -25.76 6.50
N LEU A 60 -15.53 -24.87 5.68
CA LEU A 60 -15.79 -24.86 4.23
C LEU A 60 -15.30 -26.14 3.54
N ARG A 61 -14.10 -26.63 3.87
CA ARG A 61 -13.58 -27.88 3.31
C ARG A 61 -14.43 -29.09 3.71
N SER A 62 -14.97 -29.09 4.93
CA SER A 62 -15.87 -30.17 5.36
C SER A 62 -17.25 -30.10 4.69
N ALA A 63 -17.68 -28.91 4.27
CA ALA A 63 -18.96 -28.71 3.59
C ALA A 63 -18.88 -28.96 2.07
N THR A 64 -17.69 -28.84 1.47
CA THR A 64 -17.44 -29.04 0.05
C THR A 64 -16.34 -30.10 -0.13
N PRO A 65 -16.70 -31.40 -0.16
CA PRO A 65 -15.73 -32.51 -0.31
C PRO A 65 -15.13 -32.59 -1.71
#